data_AF-A0A0R0IRF5-F1
#
_entry.id   AF-A0A0R0IRF5-F1
#
_cell.length_a   1.000
_cell.length_b   1.000
_cell.length_c   1.000
_cell.angle_alpha   90.00
_cell.angle_beta   90.00
_cell.angle_gamma   90.00
#
_symmetry.space_group_name_H-M   'P 1'
#
loop_
_entity.id
_entity.type
_entity.pdbx_description
1 polymer ?
#
loop_
_entity_poly.entity_id
_entity_poly.type
_entity_poly.pdbx_seq_one_letter_code
_entity_poly.pdbx_strand_id
1 'polypeptide(L)'
;AGPSLSAYNYDSAYGKKALTIMYKGIMEQDSLPVVPPGCSSHTPDTIQDFIVQAKAALVSVGIVRDTLGNGKSGRIIDSDMHEVGRFLNRILGLPPDIQNGLFELFVSILDLLVRNARIEGNLDTGIVDLKANVIELQGTPKTVHVDQLTGASTVMFTFILDRGITWELASTMLNEKQKDGLGSANDGFYESKREWLGRRHFILAFESSASGMYKIVRPPVGESNREMPLSELKSKYRKISSLEKAQSGWEEEYEVSSKQCMHGPNCKIGNFCTVGRRLQEVNVLGGLILPVWGAVEKALSKQARLSHRRLRVVRIETTVDTQRIVGLLVPNAAVETVLQG
;
A
#
# COMPACT_ATOMS: atom_id res chain seq x y z
N ALA A 1 -7.69 12.16 14.38
CA ALA A 1 -7.83 12.21 12.91
C ALA A 1 -9.31 12.28 12.59
N GLY A 2 -9.81 13.36 11.98
CA GLY A 2 -11.19 13.37 11.50
C GLY A 2 -11.36 12.29 10.41
N PRO A 3 -12.54 11.65 10.29
CA PRO A 3 -12.78 10.68 9.22
C PRO A 3 -12.48 11.35 7.88
N SER A 4 -11.49 10.80 7.17
CA SER A 4 -11.11 11.33 5.87
C SER A 4 -12.28 11.14 4.91
N LEU A 5 -12.91 12.24 4.49
CA LEU A 5 -13.96 12.24 3.47
C LEU A 5 -13.46 11.71 2.12
N SER A 6 -12.15 11.50 1.95
CA SER A 6 -11.55 10.90 0.75
C SER A 6 -12.14 9.53 0.42
N ALA A 7 -12.62 8.76 1.41
CA ALA A 7 -13.27 7.47 1.17
C ALA A 7 -14.57 7.60 0.35
N TYR A 8 -15.22 8.77 0.41
CA TYR A 8 -16.45 9.08 -0.33
C TYR A 8 -16.18 9.91 -1.58
N ASN A 9 -14.90 10.21 -1.90
CA ASN A 9 -14.54 10.94 -3.10
C ASN A 9 -14.47 9.99 -4.32
N TYR A 10 -15.64 9.65 -4.84
CA TYR A 10 -15.77 8.86 -6.07
C TYR A 10 -15.27 9.61 -7.31
N ASP A 11 -15.28 10.94 -7.32
CA ASP A 11 -14.75 11.74 -8.44
C ASP A 11 -13.25 12.01 -8.28
N SER A 12 -12.50 10.92 -8.09
CA SER A 12 -11.03 10.92 -8.02
C SER A 12 -10.43 10.29 -9.28
N ALA A 13 -9.11 10.45 -9.51
CA ALA A 13 -8.43 9.75 -10.60
C ALA A 13 -8.62 8.22 -10.55
N TYR A 14 -8.72 7.66 -9.34
CA TYR A 14 -9.03 6.25 -9.12
C TYR A 14 -10.48 5.91 -9.45
N GLY A 15 -11.44 6.77 -9.09
CA GLY A 15 -12.84 6.58 -9.46
C GLY A 15 -13.06 6.66 -10.97
N LYS A 16 -12.45 7.62 -11.65
CA LYS A 16 -12.49 7.71 -13.13
C LYS A 16 -11.92 6.44 -13.77
N LYS A 17 -10.78 5.96 -13.28
CA LYS A 17 -10.17 4.71 -13.74
C LYS A 17 -11.04 3.48 -13.43
N ALA A 18 -11.63 3.41 -12.25
CA ALA A 18 -12.53 2.32 -11.85
C ALA A 18 -13.75 2.27 -12.76
N LEU A 19 -14.34 3.42 -13.07
CA LEU A 19 -15.46 3.54 -13.99
C LEU A 19 -15.09 3.05 -15.39
N THR A 20 -13.94 3.48 -15.91
CA THR A 20 -13.43 3.02 -17.21
C THR A 20 -13.25 1.50 -17.23
N ILE A 21 -12.65 0.91 -16.20
CA ILE A 21 -12.45 -0.54 -16.08
C ILE A 21 -13.79 -1.26 -16.05
N MET A 22 -14.74 -0.77 -15.24
CA MET A 22 -16.08 -1.35 -15.15
C MET A 22 -16.78 -1.34 -16.51
N TYR A 23 -16.77 -0.20 -17.22
CA TYR A 23 -17.35 -0.08 -18.54
C TYR A 23 -16.71 -1.03 -19.55
N LYS A 24 -15.38 -1.11 -19.61
CA LYS A 24 -14.69 -2.04 -20.50
C LYS A 24 -15.01 -3.50 -20.19
N GLY A 25 -15.16 -3.83 -18.90
CA GLY A 25 -15.59 -5.16 -18.45
C GLY A 25 -17.01 -5.50 -18.88
N ILE A 26 -17.98 -4.61 -18.65
CA ILE A 26 -19.39 -4.80 -19.04
C ILE A 26 -19.55 -4.82 -20.57
N MET A 27 -18.73 -4.05 -21.29
CA MET A 27 -18.70 -4.05 -22.75
C MET A 27 -17.89 -5.21 -23.35
N GLU A 28 -17.40 -6.13 -22.51
CA GLU A 28 -16.65 -7.32 -22.91
C GLU A 28 -15.38 -6.99 -23.73
N GLN A 29 -14.79 -5.80 -23.50
CA GLN A 29 -13.56 -5.35 -24.13
C GLN A 29 -12.31 -5.77 -23.34
N ASP A 30 -12.45 -5.88 -22.02
CA ASP A 30 -11.41 -6.32 -21.07
C ASP A 30 -12.05 -7.24 -20.02
N SER A 31 -11.24 -8.02 -19.29
CA SER A 31 -11.73 -8.83 -18.17
C SER A 31 -11.98 -7.97 -16.92
N LEU A 32 -13.04 -8.28 -16.17
CA LEU A 32 -13.30 -7.64 -14.88
C LEU A 32 -12.28 -8.10 -13.84
N PRO A 33 -11.64 -7.18 -13.09
CA PRO A 33 -10.62 -7.54 -12.09
C PRO A 33 -11.23 -8.04 -10.77
N VAL A 34 -12.56 -7.93 -10.62
CA VAL A 34 -13.33 -8.36 -9.45
C VAL A 34 -14.54 -9.13 -9.92
N VAL A 35 -15.02 -10.05 -9.07
CA VAL A 35 -16.26 -10.79 -9.33
C VAL A 35 -17.45 -9.85 -9.08
N PRO A 36 -18.44 -9.77 -9.99
CA PRO A 36 -19.64 -8.98 -9.76
C PRO A 36 -20.41 -9.41 -8.50
N PRO A 37 -21.16 -8.49 -7.88
CA PRO A 37 -21.94 -8.79 -6.69
C PRO A 37 -23.00 -9.87 -6.96
N GLY A 38 -23.20 -10.76 -5.98
CA GLY A 38 -24.11 -11.91 -6.09
C GLY A 38 -23.58 -13.08 -6.94
N CYS A 39 -22.47 -12.90 -7.66
CA CYS A 39 -21.86 -13.95 -8.48
C CYS A 39 -20.78 -14.71 -7.70
N SER A 40 -20.63 -16.00 -7.98
CA SER A 40 -19.49 -16.78 -7.49
C SER A 40 -18.50 -17.04 -8.63
N SER A 41 -17.20 -17.09 -8.34
CA SER A 41 -16.18 -17.45 -9.34
C SER A 41 -16.36 -18.86 -9.93
N HIS A 42 -17.22 -19.69 -9.31
CA HIS A 42 -17.49 -21.06 -9.73
C HIS A 42 -18.70 -21.18 -10.67
N THR A 43 -19.48 -20.11 -10.85
CA THR A 43 -20.70 -20.08 -11.67
C THR A 43 -20.55 -19.06 -12.80
N PRO A 44 -19.81 -19.38 -13.88
CA PRO A 44 -19.56 -18.43 -14.97
C PRO A 44 -20.84 -17.89 -15.60
N ASP A 45 -21.92 -18.68 -15.64
CA ASP A 45 -23.23 -18.28 -16.18
C ASP A 45 -23.80 -17.06 -15.44
N THR A 46 -23.69 -17.03 -14.11
CA THR A 46 -24.17 -15.90 -13.29
C THR A 46 -23.45 -14.60 -13.61
N ILE A 47 -22.14 -14.67 -13.93
CA ILE A 47 -21.34 -13.51 -14.31
C ILE A 47 -21.81 -13.00 -15.68
N GLN A 48 -22.08 -13.90 -16.61
CA GLN A 48 -22.56 -13.52 -17.95
C GLN A 48 -23.96 -12.89 -17.88
N ASP A 49 -24.86 -13.46 -17.07
CA ASP A 49 -26.20 -12.90 -16.85
C ASP A 49 -26.12 -11.48 -16.26
N PHE A 50 -25.24 -11.27 -15.28
CA PHE A 50 -24.98 -9.94 -14.73
C PHE A 50 -24.47 -8.98 -15.80
N ILE A 51 -23.52 -9.39 -16.65
CA ILE A 51 -22.98 -8.54 -17.72
C ILE A 51 -24.06 -8.17 -18.72
N VAL A 52 -24.92 -9.10 -19.11
CA VAL A 52 -26.05 -8.86 -20.03
C VAL A 52 -27.03 -7.86 -19.42
N GLN A 53 -27.40 -8.06 -18.15
CA GLN A 53 -28.30 -7.16 -17.43
C GLN A 53 -27.70 -5.76 -17.25
N ALA A 54 -26.42 -5.69 -16.89
CA ALA A 54 -25.67 -4.44 -16.75
C ALA A 54 -25.60 -3.68 -18.08
N LYS A 55 -25.32 -4.38 -19.19
CA LYS A 55 -25.26 -3.78 -20.53
C LYS A 55 -26.62 -3.22 -20.94
N ALA A 56 -27.70 -3.99 -20.76
CA ALA A 56 -29.06 -3.52 -21.03
C ALA A 56 -29.43 -2.30 -20.18
N ALA A 57 -29.04 -2.30 -18.90
CA ALA A 57 -29.26 -1.18 -18.00
C ALA A 57 -28.50 0.08 -18.45
N LEU A 58 -27.22 -0.04 -18.83
CA LEU A 58 -26.42 1.09 -19.32
C LEU A 58 -26.95 1.67 -20.64
N VAL A 59 -27.53 0.84 -21.51
CA VAL A 59 -28.27 1.29 -22.71
C VAL A 59 -29.54 2.05 -22.30
N SER A 60 -30.32 1.48 -21.37
CA SER A 60 -31.58 2.08 -20.90
C SER A 60 -31.40 3.46 -20.28
N VAL A 61 -30.29 3.71 -19.59
CA VAL A 61 -30.01 5.04 -19.00
C VAL A 61 -29.23 5.96 -19.93
N GLY A 62 -28.99 5.55 -21.18
CA GLY A 62 -28.32 6.36 -22.20
C GLY A 62 -26.83 6.61 -21.96
N ILE A 63 -26.17 5.73 -21.20
CA ILE A 63 -24.70 5.72 -21.07
C ILE A 63 -24.10 5.05 -22.31
N VAL A 64 -24.62 3.88 -22.67
CA VAL A 64 -24.27 3.20 -23.92
C VAL A 64 -25.22 3.71 -24.99
N ARG A 65 -24.69 4.33 -26.04
CA ARG A 65 -25.51 4.74 -27.19
C ARG A 65 -25.49 3.63 -28.22
N ASP A 66 -26.66 3.17 -28.62
CA ASP A 66 -26.79 2.25 -29.74
C ASP A 66 -26.51 3.05 -31.03
N THR A 67 -25.50 2.64 -31.77
CA THR A 67 -25.25 3.24 -33.10
C THR A 67 -26.31 2.68 -34.03
N LEU A 68 -27.44 3.41 -34.13
CA LEU A 68 -28.49 3.21 -35.12
C LEU A 68 -27.85 2.88 -36.49
N GLY A 69 -27.91 1.60 -36.87
CA GLY A 69 -27.76 1.22 -38.27
C GLY A 69 -26.85 0.04 -38.60
N ASN A 70 -25.97 -0.48 -37.74
CA ASN A 70 -25.11 -1.60 -38.15
C ASN A 70 -24.60 -2.43 -36.97
N GLY A 71 -25.43 -3.30 -36.38
CA GLY A 71 -25.09 -4.55 -35.65
C GLY A 71 -23.84 -4.64 -34.75
N LYS A 72 -23.21 -3.51 -34.42
CA LYS A 72 -21.96 -3.40 -33.69
C LYS A 72 -22.35 -2.89 -32.31
N SER A 73 -22.07 -3.74 -31.30
CA SER A 73 -22.24 -3.48 -29.88
C SER A 73 -22.08 -1.99 -29.56
N GLY A 74 -23.11 -1.40 -28.95
CA GLY A 74 -23.19 0.02 -28.64
C GLY A 74 -21.91 0.57 -28.02
N ARG A 75 -21.62 1.85 -28.26
CA ARG A 75 -20.38 2.48 -27.80
C ARG A 75 -20.66 3.51 -26.72
N ILE A 76 -19.79 3.53 -25.72
CA ILE A 76 -19.70 4.63 -24.77
C ILE A 76 -18.77 5.66 -25.41
N ILE A 77 -19.16 6.92 -25.41
CA ILE A 77 -18.33 8.00 -25.97
C ILE A 77 -17.14 8.20 -25.02
N ASP A 78 -15.94 8.40 -25.56
CA ASP A 78 -14.71 8.58 -24.77
C ASP A 78 -14.83 9.72 -23.73
N SER A 79 -15.61 10.77 -24.03
CA SER A 79 -15.93 11.84 -23.08
C SER A 79 -16.63 11.33 -21.83
N ASP A 80 -17.54 10.36 -21.99
CA ASP A 80 -18.40 9.85 -20.93
C ASP A 80 -17.71 8.75 -20.10
N MET A 81 -16.58 8.21 -20.58
CA MET A 81 -15.84 7.13 -19.90
C MET A 81 -15.26 7.52 -18.53
N HIS A 82 -15.09 8.82 -18.30
CA HIS A 82 -14.44 9.37 -17.11
C HIS A 82 -15.41 10.22 -16.25
N GLU A 83 -16.68 10.28 -16.62
CA GLU A 83 -17.69 11.14 -16.00
C GLU A 83 -18.41 10.42 -14.86
N VAL A 84 -17.76 10.33 -13.70
CA VAL A 84 -18.31 9.64 -12.51
C VAL A 84 -19.63 10.26 -12.05
N GLY A 85 -19.71 11.60 -12.01
CA GLY A 85 -20.94 12.30 -11.65
C GLY A 85 -22.09 11.95 -12.60
N ARG A 86 -21.82 11.80 -13.90
CA ARG A 86 -22.83 11.37 -14.88
C ARG A 86 -23.28 9.94 -14.61
N PHE A 87 -22.34 9.01 -14.41
CA PHE A 87 -22.66 7.62 -14.08
C PHE A 87 -23.58 7.53 -12.85
N LEU A 88 -23.16 8.11 -11.73
CA LEU A 88 -23.92 8.08 -10.47
C LEU A 88 -25.33 8.65 -10.64
N ASN A 89 -25.44 9.78 -11.33
CA ASN A 89 -26.75 10.40 -11.58
C ASN A 89 -27.64 9.56 -12.51
N ARG A 90 -27.07 8.79 -13.44
CA ARG A 90 -27.82 7.98 -14.41
C ARG A 90 -28.33 6.67 -13.82
N ILE A 91 -27.53 6.02 -12.97
CA ILE A 91 -27.96 4.76 -12.32
C ILE A 91 -29.10 4.97 -11.32
N LEU A 92 -29.34 6.18 -10.82
CA LEU A 92 -30.49 6.50 -9.97
C LEU A 92 -31.83 6.26 -10.68
N GLY A 93 -31.85 6.19 -12.02
CA GLY A 93 -33.05 5.85 -12.79
C GLY A 93 -33.30 4.34 -12.98
N LEU A 94 -32.43 3.48 -12.44
CA LEU A 94 -32.54 2.03 -12.56
C LEU A 94 -33.31 1.41 -11.39
N PRO A 95 -33.89 0.21 -11.59
CA PRO A 95 -34.42 -0.58 -10.48
C PRO A 95 -33.36 -0.81 -9.38
N PRO A 96 -33.74 -0.83 -8.09
CA PRO A 96 -32.79 -0.91 -6.97
C PRO A 96 -31.79 -2.07 -7.08
N ASP A 97 -32.23 -3.24 -7.50
CA ASP A 97 -31.36 -4.42 -7.59
C ASP A 97 -30.23 -4.21 -8.61
N ILE A 98 -30.56 -3.64 -9.78
CA ILE A 98 -29.60 -3.37 -10.85
C ILE A 98 -28.69 -2.20 -10.47
N GLN A 99 -29.27 -1.14 -9.90
CA GLN A 99 -28.53 0.01 -9.43
C GLN A 99 -27.46 -0.41 -8.42
N ASN A 100 -27.86 -1.17 -7.39
CA ASN A 100 -26.97 -1.65 -6.34
C ASN A 100 -25.90 -2.56 -6.93
N GLY A 101 -26.27 -3.48 -7.83
CA GLY A 101 -25.31 -4.35 -8.51
C GLY A 101 -24.23 -3.58 -9.29
N LEU A 102 -24.63 -2.55 -10.04
CA LEU A 102 -23.67 -1.70 -10.77
C LEU A 102 -22.80 -0.85 -9.83
N PHE A 103 -23.41 -0.28 -8.79
CA PHE A 103 -22.69 0.55 -7.83
C PHE A 103 -21.69 -0.26 -7.00
N GLU A 104 -22.07 -1.45 -6.53
CA GLU A 104 -21.18 -2.34 -5.79
C GLU A 104 -20.03 -2.86 -6.64
N LEU A 105 -20.26 -3.15 -7.93
CA LEU A 105 -19.18 -3.48 -8.86
C LEU A 105 -18.20 -2.32 -9.00
N PHE A 106 -18.70 -1.09 -9.19
CA PHE A 106 -17.88 0.12 -9.26
C PHE A 106 -17.04 0.31 -7.98
N VAL A 107 -17.67 0.21 -6.81
CA VAL A 107 -17.01 0.35 -5.51
C VAL A 107 -15.95 -0.73 -5.32
N SER A 108 -16.24 -1.98 -5.69
CA SER A 108 -15.29 -3.10 -5.58
C SER A 108 -14.04 -2.90 -6.43
N ILE A 109 -14.19 -2.37 -7.65
CA ILE A 109 -13.06 -2.03 -8.52
C ILE A 109 -12.28 -0.84 -7.94
N LEU A 110 -12.98 0.19 -7.46
CA LEU A 110 -12.35 1.35 -6.83
C LEU A 110 -11.52 0.94 -5.61
N ASP A 111 -12.08 0.12 -4.72
CA ASP A 111 -11.39 -0.40 -3.54
C ASP A 111 -10.16 -1.20 -3.93
N LEU A 112 -10.23 -2.01 -4.99
CA LEU A 112 -9.07 -2.73 -5.50
C LEU A 112 -7.97 -1.77 -5.97
N LEU A 113 -8.33 -0.73 -6.75
CA LEU A 113 -7.37 0.26 -7.24
C LEU A 113 -6.75 1.07 -6.10
N VAL A 114 -7.55 1.52 -5.12
CA VAL A 114 -7.09 2.26 -3.94
C VAL A 114 -6.19 1.38 -3.08
N ARG A 115 -6.55 0.11 -2.88
CA ARG A 115 -5.74 -0.86 -2.14
C ARG A 115 -4.40 -1.10 -2.83
N ASN A 116 -4.40 -1.30 -4.15
CA ASN A 116 -3.17 -1.45 -4.93
C ASN A 116 -2.32 -0.19 -4.87
N ALA A 117 -2.92 0.98 -5.04
CA ALA A 117 -2.22 2.26 -4.92
C ALA A 117 -1.65 2.49 -3.51
N ARG A 118 -2.33 2.02 -2.46
CA ARG A 118 -1.83 2.08 -1.08
C ARG A 118 -0.64 1.15 -0.89
N ILE A 119 -0.69 -0.06 -1.42
CA ILE A 119 0.41 -1.04 -1.37
C ILE A 119 1.63 -0.53 -2.16
N GLU A 120 1.40 0.09 -3.33
CA GLU A 120 2.44 0.66 -4.18
C GLU A 120 2.98 2.01 -3.66
N GLY A 121 2.32 2.62 -2.67
CA GLY A 121 2.65 3.97 -2.18
C GLY A 121 2.30 5.10 -3.16
N ASN A 122 1.41 4.82 -4.12
CA ASN A 122 0.92 5.74 -5.14
C ASN A 122 -0.31 6.56 -4.70
N LEU A 123 -0.99 6.16 -3.62
CA LEU A 123 -2.15 6.85 -3.10
C LEU A 123 -1.71 8.16 -2.43
N ASP A 124 -2.01 9.30 -3.07
CA ASP A 124 -1.81 10.61 -2.46
C ASP A 124 -2.86 10.82 -1.37
N THR A 125 -2.47 10.59 -0.13
CA THR A 125 -3.33 10.74 1.05
C THR A 125 -3.11 12.08 1.74
N GLY A 126 -2.46 13.03 1.06
CA GLY A 126 -1.98 14.25 1.68
C GLY A 126 -0.71 13.98 2.48
N ILE A 127 -0.74 14.29 3.78
CA ILE A 127 0.43 14.13 4.65
C ILE A 127 0.54 12.68 5.11
N VAL A 128 1.63 12.01 4.75
CA VAL A 128 1.89 10.62 5.13
C VAL A 128 2.57 10.57 6.50
N ASP A 129 1.91 9.95 7.47
CA ASP A 129 2.50 9.66 8.78
C ASP A 129 3.50 8.51 8.67
N LEU A 130 4.78 8.78 8.92
CA LEU A 130 5.78 7.73 8.99
C LEU A 130 5.78 7.11 10.37
N LYS A 131 5.46 5.81 10.41
CA LYS A 131 5.42 5.03 11.64
C LYS A 131 6.54 3.99 11.66
N ALA A 132 7.13 3.83 12.83
CA ALA A 132 8.09 2.81 13.19
C ALA A 132 8.02 2.59 14.71
N ASN A 133 8.66 1.53 15.20
CA ASN A 133 8.73 1.28 16.65
C ASN A 133 9.66 2.29 17.32
N VAL A 134 10.77 2.59 16.65
CA VAL A 134 11.72 3.63 17.05
C VAL A 134 12.00 4.55 15.87
N ILE A 135 11.92 5.86 16.11
CA ILE A 135 12.25 6.91 15.16
C ILE A 135 13.22 7.86 15.84
N GLU A 136 14.43 7.94 15.32
CA GLU A 136 15.51 8.76 15.86
C GLU A 136 16.06 9.71 14.81
N LEU A 137 16.37 10.94 15.22
CA LEU A 137 17.08 11.90 14.39
C LEU A 137 18.56 11.49 14.32
N GLN A 138 19.07 11.33 13.11
CA GLN A 138 20.46 10.98 12.87
C GLN A 138 21.32 12.23 12.81
N GLY A 139 22.16 12.41 13.84
CA GLY A 139 23.11 13.51 13.90
C GLY A 139 22.43 14.88 13.92
N THR A 140 23.15 15.91 13.45
CA THR A 140 22.63 17.28 13.39
C THR A 140 21.95 17.54 12.04
N PRO A 141 20.78 18.21 12.04
CA PRO A 141 20.14 18.63 10.80
C PRO A 141 21.04 19.50 9.94
N LYS A 142 20.99 19.34 8.61
CA LYS A 142 21.83 20.08 7.66
C LYS A 142 21.04 21.24 7.07
N THR A 143 21.52 22.46 7.26
CA THR A 143 20.92 23.64 6.62
C THR A 143 21.19 23.62 5.11
N VAL A 144 20.12 23.71 4.33
CA VAL A 144 20.17 23.73 2.86
C VAL A 144 20.18 25.17 2.33
N HIS A 145 19.35 26.02 2.92
CA HIS A 145 19.21 27.40 2.51
C HIS A 145 18.80 28.26 3.71
N VAL A 146 19.17 29.53 3.69
CA VAL A 146 18.72 30.54 4.65
C VAL A 146 18.26 31.75 3.85
N ASP A 147 17.00 32.10 4.01
CA ASP A 147 16.42 33.27 3.39
C ASP A 147 17.03 34.54 3.99
N GLN A 148 17.60 35.40 3.13
CA GLN A 148 18.36 36.57 3.58
C GLN A 148 17.48 37.67 4.18
N LEU A 149 16.21 37.72 3.81
CA LEU A 149 15.27 38.76 4.28
C LEU A 149 14.68 38.41 5.64
N THR A 150 14.33 37.14 5.86
CA THR A 150 13.63 36.68 7.07
C THR A 150 14.52 35.91 8.04
N GLY A 151 15.69 35.44 7.59
CA GLY A 151 16.53 34.51 8.34
C GLY A 151 15.95 33.09 8.45
N ALA A 152 14.81 32.80 7.81
CA ALA A 152 14.19 31.50 7.85
C ALA A 152 15.04 30.47 7.11
N SER A 153 15.22 29.29 7.71
CA SER A 153 16.05 28.23 7.13
C SER A 153 15.21 27.12 6.49
N THR A 154 15.76 26.54 5.43
CA THR A 154 15.39 25.23 4.92
C THR A 154 16.39 24.22 5.46
N VAL A 155 15.89 23.15 6.08
CA VAL A 155 16.73 22.20 6.81
C VAL A 155 16.41 20.77 6.38
N MET A 156 17.46 19.99 6.10
CA MET A 156 17.40 18.57 5.85
C MET A 156 17.59 17.80 7.16
N PHE A 157 16.58 17.02 7.51
CA PHE A 157 16.59 16.10 8.64
C PHE A 157 16.76 14.68 8.12
N THR A 158 17.67 13.91 8.72
CA THR A 158 17.83 12.50 8.40
C THR A 158 17.38 11.69 9.60
N PHE A 159 16.45 10.76 9.41
CA PHE A 159 15.89 9.91 10.46
C PHE A 159 16.22 8.45 10.21
N ILE A 160 16.44 7.71 11.28
CA ILE A 160 16.48 6.24 11.24
C ILE A 160 15.16 5.71 11.80
N LEU A 161 14.45 4.96 10.97
CA LEU A 161 13.23 4.25 11.34
C LEU A 161 13.56 2.80 11.60
N ASP A 162 13.35 2.32 12.82
CA ASP A 162 13.41 0.90 13.19
C ASP A 162 11.98 0.34 13.29
N ARG A 163 11.60 -0.51 12.33
CA ARG A 163 10.31 -1.24 12.34
C ARG A 163 10.45 -2.67 12.85
N GLY A 164 11.62 -3.00 13.37
CA GLY A 164 11.95 -4.32 13.84
C GLY A 164 11.12 -4.73 15.04
N ILE A 165 10.75 -6.00 15.08
CA ILE A 165 10.12 -6.60 16.24
C ILE A 165 11.15 -7.48 16.93
N THR A 166 11.51 -7.12 18.17
CA THR A 166 12.43 -7.94 18.97
C THR A 166 11.78 -9.25 19.35
N TRP A 167 12.60 -10.21 19.79
CA TRP A 167 12.11 -11.50 20.24
C TRP A 167 11.13 -11.37 21.41
N GLU A 168 11.40 -10.48 22.36
CA GLU A 168 10.59 -10.25 23.54
C GLU A 168 9.20 -9.72 23.15
N LEU A 169 9.16 -8.78 22.20
CA LEU A 169 7.91 -8.22 21.71
C LEU A 169 7.11 -9.26 20.93
N ALA A 170 7.75 -10.05 20.06
CA ALA A 170 7.08 -11.14 19.33
C ALA A 170 6.53 -12.21 20.27
N SER A 171 7.30 -12.58 21.31
CA SER A 171 6.89 -13.54 22.32
C SER A 171 5.72 -13.02 23.15
N THR A 172 5.73 -11.72 23.48
CA THR A 172 4.63 -11.06 24.19
C THR A 172 3.35 -11.06 23.34
N MET A 173 3.44 -10.72 22.05
CA MET A 173 2.30 -10.78 21.12
C MET A 173 1.67 -12.18 21.06
N LEU A 174 2.49 -13.23 21.02
CA LEU A 174 1.99 -14.61 21.01
C LEU A 174 1.31 -14.97 22.34
N ASN A 175 1.93 -14.60 23.46
CA ASN A 175 1.41 -14.90 24.80
C ASN A 175 0.08 -14.18 25.08
N GLU A 176 -0.05 -12.91 24.68
CA GLU A 176 -1.30 -12.15 24.80
C GLU A 176 -2.44 -12.82 24.03
N LYS A 177 -2.18 -13.23 22.78
CA LYS A 177 -3.18 -13.94 21.97
C LYS A 177 -3.62 -15.28 22.57
N GLN A 178 -2.70 -16.00 23.19
CA GLN A 178 -3.03 -17.25 23.89
C GLN A 178 -3.84 -17.00 25.17
N LYS A 179 -3.54 -15.93 25.93
CA LYS A 179 -4.28 -15.56 27.15
C LYS A 179 -5.71 -15.10 26.87
N ASP A 180 -5.93 -14.39 25.77
CA ASP A 180 -7.26 -13.91 25.37
C ASP A 180 -8.22 -15.05 24.97
N GLY A 181 -7.79 -16.32 25.02
CA GLY A 181 -8.59 -17.48 24.59
C GLY A 181 -8.80 -17.55 23.07
N LEU A 182 -8.17 -16.63 22.32
CA LEU A 182 -8.19 -16.55 20.85
C LEU A 182 -7.11 -17.43 20.20
N GLY A 183 -6.30 -18.13 21.00
CA GLY A 183 -5.17 -18.91 20.53
C GLY A 183 -5.60 -20.11 19.68
N SER A 184 -5.15 -20.14 18.43
CA SER A 184 -5.27 -21.30 17.55
C SER A 184 -4.17 -22.31 17.83
N ALA A 185 -4.43 -23.60 17.60
CA ALA A 185 -3.40 -24.64 17.69
C ALA A 185 -2.24 -24.40 16.69
N ASN A 186 -2.48 -23.64 15.61
CA ASN A 186 -1.44 -23.27 14.65
C ASN A 186 -0.71 -21.97 15.00
N ASP A 187 -1.04 -21.28 16.09
CA ASP A 187 -0.33 -20.05 16.46
C ASP A 187 1.08 -20.36 16.95
N GLY A 188 2.06 -19.56 16.54
CA GLY A 188 3.43 -19.67 17.02
C GLY A 188 4.48 -19.28 15.99
N PHE A 189 5.72 -19.69 16.28
CA PHE A 189 6.88 -19.40 15.44
C PHE A 189 7.08 -20.46 14.36
N TYR A 190 7.56 -20.01 13.21
CA TYR A 190 7.70 -20.79 11.99
C TYR A 190 9.03 -20.50 11.32
N GLU A 191 9.69 -21.54 10.80
CA GLU A 191 10.86 -21.43 9.92
C GLU A 191 10.48 -21.74 8.47
N SER A 192 11.13 -21.09 7.52
CA SER A 192 10.93 -21.40 6.10
C SER A 192 11.39 -22.83 5.80
N LYS A 193 10.59 -23.57 5.02
CA LYS A 193 10.97 -24.93 4.59
C LYS A 193 12.16 -24.93 3.66
N ARG A 194 12.18 -23.94 2.76
CA ARG A 194 13.25 -23.70 1.80
C ARG A 194 14.16 -22.62 2.36
N GLU A 195 15.46 -22.85 2.23
CA GLU A 195 16.43 -21.78 2.29
C GLU A 195 16.33 -20.97 1.02
N TRP A 196 16.28 -19.65 1.17
CA TRP A 196 16.27 -18.74 0.04
C TRP A 196 17.13 -17.55 0.41
N LEU A 197 17.88 -17.05 -0.57
CA LEU A 197 18.75 -15.88 -0.39
C LEU A 197 19.82 -16.08 0.70
N GLY A 198 20.25 -17.35 0.86
CA GLY A 198 21.37 -17.76 1.71
C GLY A 198 21.01 -18.14 3.15
N ARG A 199 19.73 -18.09 3.54
CA ARG A 199 19.30 -18.39 4.91
C ARG A 199 17.89 -18.95 5.01
N ARG A 200 17.56 -19.50 6.17
CA ARG A 200 16.17 -19.71 6.59
C ARG A 200 15.61 -18.42 7.16
N HIS A 201 14.33 -18.25 6.98
CA HIS A 201 13.60 -17.10 7.47
C HIS A 201 12.60 -17.51 8.55
N PHE A 202 12.49 -16.68 9.57
CA PHE A 202 11.69 -16.91 10.75
C PHE A 202 10.52 -15.92 10.77
N ILE A 203 9.33 -16.44 11.08
CA ILE A 203 8.11 -15.64 11.18
C ILE A 203 7.29 -16.08 12.40
N LEU A 204 6.48 -15.15 12.90
CA LEU A 204 5.45 -15.42 13.88
C LEU A 204 4.11 -15.37 13.13
N ALA A 205 3.30 -16.41 13.31
CA ALA A 205 1.97 -16.48 12.72
C ALA A 205 0.94 -16.68 13.83
N PHE A 206 -0.14 -15.92 13.78
CA PHE A 206 -1.30 -16.11 14.64
C PHE A 206 -2.60 -15.90 13.84
N GLU A 207 -3.64 -16.63 14.23
CA GLU A 207 -4.93 -16.59 13.54
C GLU A 207 -5.55 -15.18 13.62
N SER A 208 -6.08 -14.73 12.48
CA SER A 208 -6.77 -13.46 12.36
C SER A 208 -8.23 -13.60 12.81
N SER A 209 -8.99 -12.50 12.78
CA SER A 209 -10.44 -12.54 12.97
C SER A 209 -11.17 -13.33 11.86
N ALA A 210 -10.57 -13.44 10.67
CA ALA A 210 -11.06 -14.28 9.59
C ALA A 210 -10.49 -15.70 9.76
N SER A 211 -11.37 -16.66 10.04
CA SER A 211 -10.98 -18.06 10.29
C SER A 211 -10.17 -18.63 9.12
N GLY A 212 -9.07 -19.31 9.44
CA GLY A 212 -8.15 -19.90 8.47
C GLY A 212 -7.17 -18.92 7.81
N MET A 213 -7.25 -17.63 8.14
CA MET A 213 -6.30 -16.59 7.72
C MET A 213 -5.39 -16.22 8.88
N TYR A 214 -4.09 -16.10 8.60
CA TYR A 214 -3.07 -15.84 9.61
C TYR A 214 -2.37 -14.52 9.34
N LYS A 215 -2.23 -13.73 10.40
CA LYS A 215 -1.38 -12.54 10.42
C LYS A 215 0.06 -12.96 10.56
N ILE A 216 0.93 -12.38 9.75
CA ILE A 216 2.35 -12.74 9.69
C ILE A 216 3.20 -11.58 10.19
N VAL A 217 3.93 -11.82 11.26
CA VAL A 217 4.91 -10.88 11.81
C VAL A 217 6.30 -11.38 11.43
N ARG A 218 7.12 -10.46 10.91
CA ARG A 218 8.51 -10.72 10.50
C ARG A 218 9.46 -9.88 11.36
N PRO A 219 10.64 -10.40 11.73
CA PRO A 219 11.61 -9.65 12.53
C PRO A 219 11.96 -8.27 11.96
N PRO A 220 12.18 -8.08 10.64
CA PRO A 220 12.64 -6.78 10.12
C PRO A 220 11.55 -5.71 10.01
N VAL A 221 10.31 -6.10 9.71
CA VAL A 221 9.25 -5.17 9.28
C VAL A 221 7.99 -5.22 10.13
N GLY A 222 7.91 -6.19 11.05
CA GLY A 222 6.73 -6.42 11.88
C GLY A 222 5.58 -7.08 11.15
N GLU A 223 4.35 -6.71 11.54
CA GLU A 223 3.12 -7.28 10.99
C GLU A 223 2.94 -6.92 9.52
N SER A 224 2.67 -7.93 8.71
CA SER A 224 2.48 -7.77 7.28
C SER A 224 1.02 -7.43 6.95
N ASN A 225 0.81 -6.46 6.06
CA ASN A 225 -0.52 -6.06 5.61
C ASN A 225 -1.31 -7.19 4.95
N ARG A 226 -0.61 -8.16 4.34
CA ARG A 226 -1.22 -9.32 3.70
C ARG A 226 -1.24 -10.49 4.68
N GLU A 227 -2.43 -10.97 4.97
CA GLU A 227 -2.67 -12.23 5.68
C GLU A 227 -2.39 -13.44 4.77
N MET A 228 -2.05 -14.56 5.40
CA MET A 228 -1.69 -15.80 4.72
C MET A 228 -2.70 -16.89 5.05
N PRO A 229 -3.31 -17.57 4.06
CA PRO A 229 -4.12 -18.74 4.31
C PRO A 229 -3.32 -19.85 4.98
N LEU A 230 -3.95 -20.63 5.85
CA LEU A 230 -3.30 -21.73 6.57
C LEU A 230 -2.63 -22.74 5.63
N SER A 231 -3.23 -23.02 4.47
CA SER A 231 -2.68 -23.91 3.44
C SER A 231 -1.35 -23.37 2.87
N GLU A 232 -1.26 -22.07 2.62
CA GLU A 232 -0.04 -21.40 2.15
C GLU A 232 1.04 -21.39 3.25
N LEU A 233 0.65 -21.10 4.49
CA LEU A 233 1.54 -21.11 5.65
C LEU A 233 2.18 -22.49 5.84
N LYS A 234 1.34 -23.55 5.89
CA LYS A 234 1.80 -24.94 6.02
C LYS A 234 2.60 -25.41 4.83
N SER A 235 2.37 -24.86 3.63
CA SER A 235 3.15 -25.20 2.43
C SER A 235 4.57 -24.62 2.52
N LYS A 236 4.69 -23.34 2.85
CA LYS A 236 5.96 -22.59 2.81
C LYS A 236 6.80 -22.72 4.08
N TYR A 237 6.18 -22.95 5.23
CA TYR A 237 6.83 -22.91 6.54
C TYR A 237 6.58 -24.17 7.37
N ARG A 238 7.46 -24.40 8.35
CA ARG A 238 7.36 -25.44 9.38
C ARG A 238 7.25 -24.77 10.74
N LYS A 239 6.25 -25.17 11.53
CA LYS A 239 6.10 -24.69 12.92
C LYS A 239 7.30 -25.18 13.74
N ILE A 240 7.86 -24.31 14.57
CA ILE A 240 9.02 -24.60 15.42
C ILE A 240 8.50 -24.96 16.81
N SER A 241 8.89 -26.13 17.33
CA SER A 241 8.53 -26.57 18.68
C SER A 241 9.52 -26.10 19.75
N SER A 242 10.81 -26.00 19.42
CA SER A 242 11.84 -25.49 20.33
C SER A 242 11.84 -23.96 20.30
N LEU A 243 11.59 -23.36 21.46
CA LEU A 243 11.58 -21.92 21.63
C LEU A 243 12.99 -21.34 21.44
N GLU A 244 14.03 -22.06 21.87
CA GLU A 244 15.43 -21.65 21.76
C GLU A 244 15.86 -21.51 20.29
N LYS A 245 15.45 -22.46 19.44
CA LYS A 245 15.71 -22.39 18.00
C LYS A 245 14.96 -21.23 17.35
N ALA A 246 13.70 -21.01 17.75
CA ALA A 246 12.91 -19.89 17.25
C ALA A 246 13.54 -18.55 17.63
N GLN A 247 13.97 -18.40 18.89
CA GLN A 247 14.66 -17.22 19.40
C GLN A 247 15.94 -16.94 18.63
N SER A 248 16.84 -17.92 18.57
CA SER A 248 18.14 -17.75 17.92
C SER A 248 17.98 -17.36 16.44
N GLY A 249 17.08 -18.02 15.70
CA GLY A 249 16.81 -17.68 14.31
C GLY A 249 16.14 -16.32 14.12
N TRP A 250 15.24 -15.95 15.04
CA TRP A 250 14.58 -14.64 15.04
C TRP A 250 15.58 -13.51 15.27
N GLU A 251 16.43 -13.64 16.29
CA GLU A 251 17.46 -12.66 16.67
C GLU A 251 18.53 -12.52 15.58
N GLU A 252 18.96 -13.63 14.97
CA GLU A 252 19.89 -13.60 13.84
C GLU A 252 19.29 -12.85 12.64
N GLU A 253 18.04 -13.13 12.29
CA GLU A 253 17.37 -12.42 11.20
C GLU A 253 17.13 -10.93 11.53
N TYR A 254 16.75 -10.65 12.78
CA TYR A 254 16.59 -9.30 13.30
C TYR A 254 17.90 -8.50 13.18
N GLU A 255 19.03 -9.08 13.52
CA GLU A 255 20.32 -8.40 13.47
C GLU A 255 20.84 -8.23 12.05
N VAL A 256 20.81 -9.28 11.23
CA VAL A 256 21.27 -9.21 9.83
C VAL A 256 20.44 -8.19 9.02
N SER A 257 19.13 -8.10 9.30
CA SER A 257 18.23 -7.19 8.59
C SER A 257 18.47 -5.71 8.90
N SER A 258 19.26 -5.37 9.92
CA SER A 258 19.69 -3.98 10.18
C SER A 258 20.49 -3.40 9.01
N LYS A 259 21.30 -4.22 8.34
CA LYS A 259 22.21 -3.81 7.26
C LYS A 259 21.87 -4.44 5.91
N GLN A 260 21.28 -5.64 5.92
CA GLN A 260 21.01 -6.42 4.71
C GLN A 260 19.53 -6.35 4.32
N CYS A 261 19.27 -6.09 3.03
CA CYS A 261 17.91 -6.17 2.49
C CYS A 261 17.42 -7.63 2.44
N MET A 262 16.11 -7.83 2.30
CA MET A 262 15.55 -9.19 2.20
C MET A 262 16.11 -9.98 1.02
N HIS A 263 16.57 -9.30 -0.05
CA HIS A 263 17.18 -9.92 -1.24
C HIS A 263 18.56 -10.53 -1.01
N GLY A 264 19.13 -10.44 0.20
CA GLY A 264 20.44 -10.99 0.51
C GLY A 264 21.62 -10.11 0.06
N PRO A 265 22.86 -10.62 0.18
CA PRO A 265 24.08 -9.87 -0.12
C PRO A 265 24.26 -9.59 -1.61
N ASN A 266 23.78 -10.49 -2.48
CA ASN A 266 23.88 -10.38 -3.94
C ASN A 266 22.71 -9.59 -4.56
N CYS A 267 22.12 -8.65 -3.81
CA CYS A 267 21.03 -7.83 -4.31
C CYS A 267 21.51 -6.99 -5.50
N LYS A 268 20.80 -7.07 -6.64
CA LYS A 268 21.12 -6.30 -7.86
C LYS A 268 21.11 -4.78 -7.65
N ILE A 269 20.37 -4.30 -6.65
CA ILE A 269 20.27 -2.87 -6.29
C ILE A 269 21.37 -2.47 -5.29
N GLY A 270 22.05 -3.45 -4.67
CA GLY A 270 23.13 -3.24 -3.72
C GLY A 270 22.70 -2.43 -2.49
N ASN A 271 23.55 -1.48 -2.10
CA ASN A 271 23.38 -0.69 -0.87
C ASN A 271 22.14 0.22 -0.86
N PHE A 272 21.59 0.55 -2.03
CA PHE A 272 20.37 1.36 -2.14
C PHE A 272 19.08 0.56 -1.92
N CYS A 273 19.17 -0.76 -1.76
CA CYS A 273 18.01 -1.58 -1.51
C CYS A 273 17.60 -1.53 -0.03
N THR A 274 16.52 -0.82 0.28
CA THR A 274 15.93 -0.76 1.62
C THR A 274 14.82 -1.79 1.86
N VAL A 275 14.52 -2.62 0.85
CA VAL A 275 13.40 -3.58 0.87
C VAL A 275 13.66 -4.66 1.93
N GLY A 276 12.80 -4.72 2.93
CA GLY A 276 12.91 -5.67 4.04
C GLY A 276 14.09 -5.43 4.99
N ARG A 277 14.73 -4.26 4.92
CA ARG A 277 15.65 -3.81 5.97
C ARG A 277 14.86 -3.36 7.18
N ARG A 278 15.40 -3.67 8.35
CA ARG A 278 14.88 -3.23 9.65
C ARG A 278 15.05 -1.74 9.85
N LEU A 279 16.29 -1.28 9.67
CA LEU A 279 16.64 0.13 9.75
C LEU A 279 16.47 0.77 8.37
N GLN A 280 15.68 1.83 8.33
CA GLN A 280 15.51 2.64 7.12
C GLN A 280 15.86 4.09 7.39
N GLU A 281 16.81 4.58 6.60
CA GLU A 281 17.12 6.00 6.56
C GLU A 281 16.07 6.73 5.73
N VAL A 282 15.54 7.81 6.30
CA VAL A 282 14.56 8.69 5.66
C VAL A 282 15.03 10.13 5.77
N ASN A 283 15.07 10.82 4.64
CA ASN A 283 15.48 12.22 4.56
C ASN A 283 14.26 13.12 4.38
N VAL A 284 14.10 14.13 5.22
CA VAL A 284 12.97 15.05 5.22
C VAL A 284 13.46 16.49 5.15
N LEU A 285 13.03 17.22 4.13
CA LEU A 285 13.30 18.64 3.98
C LEU A 285 12.17 19.43 4.65
N GLY A 286 12.50 20.15 5.73
CA GLY A 286 11.57 21.00 6.47
C GLY A 286 11.95 22.49 6.42
N GLY A 287 11.10 23.33 7.01
CA GLY A 287 11.31 24.79 7.05
C GLY A 287 10.79 25.52 5.82
N LEU A 288 11.47 26.58 5.40
CA LEU A 288 11.05 27.40 4.26
C LEU A 288 11.47 26.74 2.93
N ILE A 289 10.63 25.87 2.39
CA ILE A 289 10.97 25.03 1.22
C ILE A 289 10.81 25.77 -0.12
N LEU A 290 9.91 26.76 -0.19
CA LEU A 290 9.57 27.46 -1.44
C LEU A 290 10.78 28.03 -2.22
N PRO A 291 11.80 28.64 -1.57
CA PRO A 291 12.99 29.14 -2.28
C PRO A 291 13.79 28.05 -3.00
N VAL A 292 13.81 26.83 -2.48
CA VAL A 292 14.55 25.69 -3.06
C VAL A 292 13.65 24.77 -3.90
N TRP A 293 12.38 25.14 -4.11
CA TRP A 293 11.37 24.28 -4.75
C TRP A 293 11.82 23.78 -6.12
N GLY A 294 12.33 24.67 -6.97
CA GLY A 294 12.81 24.30 -8.31
C GLY A 294 13.99 23.34 -8.30
N ALA A 295 14.90 23.46 -7.32
CA ALA A 295 16.02 22.53 -7.14
C ALA A 295 15.51 21.14 -6.71
N VAL A 296 14.55 21.10 -5.78
CA VAL A 296 13.91 19.85 -5.34
C VAL A 296 13.18 19.17 -6.50
N GLU A 297 12.33 19.89 -7.25
CA GLU A 297 11.63 19.32 -8.41
C GLU A 297 12.60 18.76 -9.45
N LYS A 298 13.70 19.48 -9.73
CA LYS A 298 14.74 19.03 -10.65
C LYS A 298 15.50 17.80 -10.14
N ALA A 299 15.76 17.71 -8.85
CA ALA A 299 16.39 16.55 -8.23
C ALA A 299 15.48 15.32 -8.28
N LEU A 300 14.19 15.51 -8.01
CA LEU A 300 13.19 14.44 -8.03
C LEU A 300 12.87 13.96 -9.45
N SER A 301 12.81 14.86 -10.44
CA SER A 301 12.49 14.48 -11.83
C SER A 301 13.52 13.54 -12.46
N LYS A 302 14.77 13.60 -11.99
CA LYS A 302 15.89 12.73 -12.39
C LYS A 302 15.88 11.34 -11.75
N GLN A 303 14.97 11.06 -10.81
CA GLN A 303 14.97 9.77 -10.12
C GLN A 303 14.59 8.62 -11.05
N ALA A 304 15.28 7.48 -10.92
CA ALA A 304 15.03 6.31 -11.76
C ALA A 304 13.63 5.71 -11.53
N ARG A 305 13.15 5.71 -10.28
CA ARG A 305 11.82 5.19 -9.93
C ARG A 305 10.77 6.29 -10.03
N LEU A 306 9.68 6.02 -10.75
CA LEU A 306 8.56 6.96 -10.88
C LEU A 306 7.99 7.40 -9.51
N SER A 307 7.90 6.49 -8.54
CA SER A 307 7.45 6.81 -7.19
C SER A 307 8.37 7.77 -6.43
N HIS A 308 9.65 7.82 -6.77
CA HIS A 308 10.63 8.75 -6.20
C HIS A 308 10.61 10.13 -6.89
N ARG A 309 9.93 10.28 -8.02
CA ARG A 309 9.76 11.58 -8.70
C ARG A 309 8.65 12.43 -8.09
N ARG A 310 7.81 11.82 -7.25
CA ARG A 310 6.67 12.48 -6.63
C ARG A 310 7.09 13.22 -5.37
N LEU A 311 6.62 14.45 -5.25
CA LEU A 311 6.65 15.19 -3.99
C LEU A 311 5.69 14.52 -3.01
N ARG A 312 6.19 14.18 -1.83
CA ARG A 312 5.40 13.60 -0.75
C ARG A 312 5.67 14.39 0.51
N VAL A 313 4.62 14.94 1.10
CA VAL A 313 4.70 15.56 2.42
C VAL A 313 4.56 14.45 3.44
N VAL A 314 5.51 14.36 4.37
CA VAL A 314 5.51 13.39 5.46
C VAL A 314 5.46 14.11 6.79
N ARG A 315 4.85 13.44 7.78
CA ARG A 315 4.95 13.81 9.18
C ARG A 315 5.68 12.72 9.94
N ILE A 316 6.63 13.15 10.76
CA ILE A 316 7.45 12.31 11.62
C ILE A 316 7.27 12.80 13.05
N GLU A 317 7.16 11.86 13.99
CA GLU A 317 7.26 12.09 15.42
C GLU A 317 8.36 11.18 15.95
N THR A 318 9.41 11.75 16.53
CA THR A 318 10.51 10.97 17.12
C THR A 318 10.06 10.27 18.39
N THR A 319 10.64 9.11 18.68
CA THR A 319 10.19 8.27 19.80
C THR A 319 10.70 8.78 21.16
N VAL A 320 11.90 9.35 21.20
CA VAL A 320 12.58 9.70 22.46
C VAL A 320 12.19 11.08 22.95
N ASP A 321 12.27 12.09 22.10
CA ASP A 321 12.05 13.50 22.44
C ASP A 321 10.69 14.04 21.93
N THR A 322 9.88 13.20 21.28
CA THR A 322 8.54 13.56 20.75
C THR A 322 8.54 14.76 19.81
N GLN A 323 9.68 15.02 19.16
CA GLN A 323 9.83 16.08 18.18
C GLN A 323 8.99 15.77 16.95
N ARG A 324 8.18 16.74 16.55
CA ARG A 324 7.30 16.62 15.37
C ARG A 324 7.86 17.42 14.22
N ILE A 325 8.09 16.75 13.10
CA ILE A 325 8.56 17.38 11.86
C ILE A 325 7.57 17.08 10.74
N VAL A 326 7.23 18.12 9.99
CA VAL A 326 6.48 18.01 8.73
C VAL A 326 7.34 18.58 7.62
N GLY A 327 7.50 17.83 6.53
CA GLY A 327 8.35 18.26 5.42
C GLY A 327 8.24 17.36 4.21
N LEU A 328 9.04 17.65 3.19
CA LEU A 328 9.10 16.86 1.96
C LEU A 328 10.02 15.66 2.13
N LEU A 329 9.54 14.48 1.78
CA LEU A 329 10.34 13.27 1.71
C LEU A 329 11.31 13.35 0.53
N VAL A 330 12.61 13.32 0.81
CA VAL A 330 13.69 13.34 -0.19
C VAL A 330 14.28 11.93 -0.30
N PRO A 331 14.26 11.29 -1.48
CA PRO A 331 14.94 10.01 -1.68
C PRO A 331 16.44 10.15 -1.46
N ASN A 332 17.11 9.13 -0.90
CA ASN A 332 18.54 9.19 -0.57
C ASN A 332 19.42 9.59 -1.77
N ALA A 333 19.08 9.12 -2.97
CA ALA A 333 19.80 9.46 -4.21
C ALA A 333 19.63 10.93 -4.67
N ALA A 334 18.68 11.66 -4.10
CA ALA A 334 18.44 13.08 -4.39
C ALA A 334 19.02 14.02 -3.32
N VAL A 335 19.44 13.50 -2.15
CA VAL A 335 19.87 14.30 -1.00
C VAL A 335 21.02 15.23 -1.36
N GLU A 336 22.08 14.70 -2.00
CA GLU A 336 23.24 15.52 -2.38
C GLU A 336 22.88 16.63 -3.36
N THR A 337 21.95 16.38 -4.29
CA THR A 337 21.51 17.40 -5.26
C THR A 337 20.69 18.49 -4.56
N VAL A 338 19.83 18.12 -3.61
CA VAL A 338 19.04 19.10 -2.84
C VAL A 338 19.93 19.93 -1.92
N LEU A 339 20.98 19.33 -1.32
CA LEU A 339 21.93 20.04 -0.45
C LEU A 339 22.78 21.09 -1.19
N GLN A 340 22.91 20.98 -2.52
CA GLN A 340 23.66 21.94 -3.33
C GLN A 340 22.87 23.24 -3.62
N GLY A 341 21.56 23.27 -3.32
CA GLY A 341 20.66 24.39 -3.65
C GLY A 341 20.31 24.48 -5.13
#